data_AF-A0A550CD60-F1
#
_entry.id   AF-A0A550CD60-F1
#
_cell.length_a   1.000
_cell.length_b   1.000
_cell.length_c   1.000
_cell.angle_alpha   90.00
_cell.angle_beta   90.00
_cell.angle_gamma   90.00
#
_symmetry.space_group_name_H-M   'P 1'
#
loop_
_entity.id
_entity.type
_entity.pdbx_description
1 polymer ?
#
loop_
_entity_poly.entity_id
_entity_poly.type
_entity_poly.pdbx_seq_one_letter_code
_entity_poly.pdbx_strand_id
1 'polypeptide(L)'
;MDLGDMISVNSFVFCKHGHEFCNHCQCDFRTTNDYSGASPEDALAALNAEMKRLQTGQESPGRKPLSIAGRFVATNAKDEAGGTVYACKEHNAKDCSRCFNWPQLIREEKIKKDKGKVEDREQIIGLLQSMGVEFPPGNKLADDALERRLTSALNFAQDLPSFSRILPFKPSEHPSWKEKHSKPVFEATRRGNLTEAFQNALSVREGRGRMSLSLYENAFIDARQTVMHLAKNYDNGHKVCVLQDKEQQEAICIRILDVHALDDKTPCYASSTPPAAPKRPCKIRSTSFKRK
;
A
#
# COMPACT_ATOMS: atom_id res chain seq x y z
N MET A 1 -6.29 6.82 27.46
CA MET A 1 -6.17 5.49 26.84
C MET A 1 -6.28 4.50 27.99
N ASP A 2 -7.23 3.58 27.95
CA ASP A 2 -7.22 2.47 28.89
C ASP A 2 -5.98 1.63 28.59
N LEU A 3 -5.02 1.65 29.51
CA LEU A 3 -3.80 0.84 29.47
C LEU A 3 -4.12 -0.67 29.63
N GLY A 4 -5.39 -1.04 29.89
CA GLY A 4 -5.84 -2.38 30.27
C GLY A 4 -5.86 -3.43 29.15
N ASP A 5 -5.62 -3.06 27.90
CA ASP A 5 -5.76 -3.95 26.72
C ASP A 5 -4.41 -4.22 26.02
N MET A 6 -3.31 -4.28 26.77
CA MET A 6 -2.01 -4.66 26.24
C MET A 6 -1.76 -6.17 26.35
N ILE A 7 -1.07 -6.70 25.35
CA ILE A 7 -0.65 -8.11 25.28
C ILE A 7 0.85 -8.13 25.53
N SER A 8 1.28 -8.84 26.58
CA SER A 8 2.70 -9.09 26.84
C SER A 8 3.04 -10.53 26.49
N VAL A 9 4.06 -10.73 25.64
CA VAL A 9 4.56 -12.06 25.24
C VAL A 9 6.09 -12.00 25.19
N ASN A 10 6.74 -12.80 26.03
CA ASN A 10 8.20 -12.90 26.12
C ASN A 10 8.88 -11.51 26.15
N SER A 11 8.41 -10.67 27.09
CA SER A 11 8.87 -9.28 27.32
C SER A 11 8.60 -8.27 26.18
N PHE A 12 7.86 -8.66 25.14
CA PHE A 12 7.38 -7.74 24.11
C PHE A 12 5.93 -7.37 24.36
N VAL A 13 5.60 -6.11 24.10
CA VAL A 13 4.27 -5.53 24.27
C VAL A 13 3.62 -5.30 22.91
N PHE A 14 2.37 -5.70 22.80
CA PHE A 14 1.53 -5.54 21.62
C PHE A 14 0.17 -4.97 22.04
N CYS A 15 -0.56 -4.40 21.08
CA CYS A 15 -1.95 -4.05 21.31
C CYS A 15 -2.85 -5.30 21.36
N LYS A 16 -4.10 -5.15 21.79
CA LYS A 16 -5.10 -6.25 21.74
C LYS A 16 -5.31 -6.90 20.38
N HIS A 17 -4.99 -6.19 19.28
CA HIS A 17 -5.06 -6.74 17.93
C HIS A 17 -3.81 -7.55 17.56
N GLY A 18 -2.81 -7.67 18.45
CA GLY A 18 -1.58 -8.41 18.20
C GLY A 18 -0.57 -7.68 17.32
N HIS A 19 -0.60 -6.35 17.32
CA HIS A 19 0.31 -5.54 16.52
C HIS A 19 1.13 -4.63 17.42
N GLU A 20 2.42 -4.53 17.12
CA GLU A 20 3.33 -3.63 17.82
C GLU A 20 3.09 -2.17 17.43
N PHE A 21 2.88 -1.93 16.14
CA PHE A 21 2.33 -0.67 15.62
C PHE A 21 0.98 -0.95 14.98
N CYS A 22 -0.06 -0.26 15.44
CA CYS A 22 -1.43 -0.54 15.00
C CYS A 22 -2.19 0.75 14.70
N ASN A 23 -2.63 0.90 13.45
CA ASN A 23 -3.39 2.06 13.00
C ASN A 23 -4.79 2.13 13.66
N HIS A 24 -5.35 1.00 14.09
CA HIS A 24 -6.69 0.94 14.67
C HIS A 24 -6.73 1.52 16.11
N CYS A 25 -5.80 1.11 16.98
CA CYS A 25 -5.69 1.65 18.35
C CYS A 25 -4.82 2.92 18.43
N GLN A 26 -4.09 3.28 17.37
CA GLN A 26 -3.06 4.34 17.37
C GLN A 26 -1.96 4.12 18.41
N CYS A 27 -1.58 2.87 18.63
CA CYS A 27 -0.57 2.51 19.59
C CYS A 27 0.71 2.02 18.87
N ASP A 28 1.85 2.42 19.41
CA ASP A 28 3.19 2.14 18.88
C ASP A 28 4.10 1.69 20.02
N PHE A 29 4.31 0.39 20.12
CA PHE A 29 5.16 -0.25 21.12
C PHE A 29 6.56 -0.56 20.60
N ARG A 30 6.92 -0.14 19.38
CA ARG A 30 8.25 -0.40 18.81
C ARG A 30 9.35 0.12 19.71
N THR A 31 9.20 1.36 20.18
CA THR A 31 10.13 1.99 21.11
C THR A 31 10.27 1.16 22.39
N THR A 32 9.16 0.79 23.04
CA THR A 32 9.17 -0.04 24.25
C THR A 32 9.87 -1.39 24.02
N ASN A 33 9.60 -2.04 22.89
CA ASN A 33 10.14 -3.35 22.56
C ASN A 33 11.60 -3.32 22.08
N ASP A 34 12.03 -2.21 21.48
CA ASP A 34 13.43 -2.01 21.11
C ASP A 34 14.32 -1.89 22.36
N TYR A 35 13.74 -1.47 23.48
CA TYR A 35 14.41 -1.41 24.78
C TYR A 35 14.22 -2.66 25.65
N SER A 36 13.27 -3.56 25.31
CA SER A 36 13.02 -4.75 26.14
C SER A 36 14.13 -5.79 25.94
N GLY A 37 15.10 -5.76 26.86
CA GLY A 37 16.29 -6.62 26.84
C GLY A 37 17.60 -5.89 26.54
N ALA A 38 17.56 -4.57 26.31
CA ALA A 38 18.75 -3.75 26.24
C ALA A 38 19.40 -3.62 27.64
N SER A 39 20.73 -3.61 27.71
CA SER A 39 21.41 -3.19 28.93
C SER A 39 21.04 -1.72 29.26
N PRO A 40 21.13 -1.27 30.52
CA PRO A 40 20.87 0.14 30.85
C PRO A 40 21.70 1.12 30.00
N GLU A 41 22.92 0.73 29.63
CA GLU A 41 23.82 1.51 28.78
C GLU A 41 23.30 1.58 27.33
N ASP A 42 22.89 0.44 26.76
CA ASP A 42 22.31 0.38 25.42
C ASP A 42 20.98 1.14 25.33
N ALA A 43 20.15 1.04 26.37
CA ALA A 43 18.88 1.76 26.46
C ALA A 43 19.12 3.27 26.50
N LEU A 44 20.10 3.74 27.27
CA LEU A 44 20.50 5.13 27.32
C LEU A 44 21.07 5.61 25.98
N ALA A 45 21.89 4.79 25.31
CA ALA A 45 22.44 5.09 24.00
C ALA A 45 21.36 5.23 22.92
N ALA A 46 20.39 4.31 22.90
CA ALA A 46 19.27 4.38 21.96
C ALA A 46 18.30 5.53 22.29
N LEU A 47 18.08 5.87 23.56
CA LEU A 47 17.31 7.06 23.96
C LEU A 47 18.00 8.35 23.49
N ASN A 48 19.31 8.45 23.67
CA ASN A 48 20.10 9.58 23.19
C ASN A 48 20.07 9.68 21.65
N ALA A 49 20.15 8.54 20.96
CA ALA A 49 19.99 8.49 19.51
C ALA A 49 18.61 9.03 19.11
N GLU A 50 17.52 8.58 19.74
CA GLU A 50 16.16 9.05 19.45
C GLU A 50 15.97 10.55 19.72
N MET A 51 16.50 11.06 20.85
CA MET A 51 16.48 12.50 21.16
C MET A 51 17.21 13.32 20.09
N LYS A 52 18.37 12.85 19.63
CA LYS A 52 19.11 13.50 18.53
C LYS A 52 18.30 13.52 17.23
N ARG A 53 17.51 12.47 16.96
CA ARG A 53 16.66 12.41 15.76
C ARG A 53 15.51 13.40 15.80
N LEU A 54 14.85 13.53 16.94
CA LEU A 54 13.80 14.53 17.14
C LEU A 54 14.34 15.95 16.92
N GLN A 55 15.59 16.20 17.32
CA GLN A 55 16.27 17.48 17.07
C GLN A 55 16.63 17.70 15.60
N THR A 56 17.08 16.67 14.88
CA THR A 56 17.48 16.80 13.47
C THR A 56 16.34 16.65 12.47
N GLY A 57 15.15 16.20 12.91
CA GLY A 57 14.04 15.86 12.04
C GLY A 57 14.31 14.63 11.16
N GLN A 58 15.36 13.87 11.44
CA GLN A 58 15.75 12.73 10.61
C GLN A 58 14.99 11.47 11.06
N GLU A 59 13.99 11.06 10.28
CA GLU A 59 13.23 9.83 10.53
C GLU A 59 14.16 8.60 10.55
N SER A 60 13.94 7.70 11.51
CA SER A 60 14.63 6.40 11.48
C SER A 60 14.06 5.61 10.34
N PRO A 61 14.89 4.91 9.55
CA PRO A 61 14.41 3.72 8.90
C PRO A 61 14.10 2.73 10.02
N GLY A 62 12.96 2.92 10.68
CA GLY A 62 12.50 2.09 11.77
C GLY A 62 12.41 0.67 11.25
N ARG A 63 12.71 -0.31 12.10
CA ARG A 63 12.42 -1.69 11.72
C ARG A 63 10.93 -1.82 11.42
N LYS A 64 10.60 -2.79 10.57
CA LYS A 64 9.21 -3.15 10.32
C LYS A 64 8.55 -3.51 11.67
N PRO A 65 7.33 -3.03 11.94
CA PRO A 65 6.63 -3.39 13.15
C PRO A 65 6.32 -4.88 13.14
N LEU A 66 6.52 -5.54 14.27
CA LEU A 66 6.19 -6.94 14.44
C LEU A 66 4.68 -7.13 14.61
N SER A 67 4.19 -8.30 14.20
CA SER A 67 2.81 -8.72 14.45
C SER A 67 2.77 -10.17 14.91
N ILE A 68 1.96 -10.39 15.94
CA ILE A 68 1.59 -11.70 16.47
C ILE A 68 0.13 -12.03 16.19
N ALA A 69 -0.59 -11.19 15.42
CA ALA A 69 -2.00 -11.39 15.13
C ALA A 69 -2.25 -12.81 14.59
N GLY A 70 -3.18 -13.52 15.22
CA GLY A 70 -3.52 -14.91 14.88
C GLY A 70 -2.55 -15.99 15.37
N ARG A 71 -1.42 -15.64 16.00
CA ARG A 71 -0.41 -16.58 16.53
C ARG A 71 -0.51 -16.85 18.02
N PHE A 72 -1.39 -16.15 18.73
CA PHE A 72 -1.61 -16.32 20.16
C PHE A 72 -3.09 -16.58 20.46
N VAL A 73 -3.35 -17.15 21.65
CA VAL A 73 -4.67 -17.34 22.22
C VAL A 73 -4.68 -16.86 23.68
N ALA A 74 -5.77 -16.22 24.09
CA ALA A 74 -5.97 -15.87 25.49
C ALA A 74 -6.18 -17.15 26.30
N THR A 75 -5.47 -17.28 27.42
CA THR A 75 -5.68 -18.38 28.36
C THR A 75 -6.59 -17.91 29.50
N ASN A 76 -7.19 -18.86 30.23
CA ASN A 76 -7.96 -18.54 31.43
C ASN A 76 -7.06 -18.16 32.63
N ALA A 77 -5.73 -18.21 32.48
CA ALA A 77 -4.80 -17.85 33.53
C ALA A 77 -4.63 -16.32 33.63
N LYS A 78 -4.43 -15.84 34.85
CA LYS A 78 -4.06 -14.46 35.16
C LYS A 78 -2.62 -14.43 35.67
N ASP A 79 -1.89 -13.37 35.34
CA ASP A 79 -0.56 -13.12 35.93
C ASP A 79 -0.67 -12.50 37.34
N GLU A 80 0.47 -12.25 37.98
CA GLU A 80 0.54 -11.66 39.33
C GLU A 80 -0.11 -10.27 39.42
N ALA A 81 -0.22 -9.55 38.29
CA ALA A 81 -0.86 -8.25 38.18
C ALA A 81 -2.35 -8.34 37.77
N GLY A 82 -2.90 -9.55 37.61
CA GLY A 82 -4.28 -9.78 37.15
C GLY A 82 -4.47 -9.65 35.63
N GLY A 83 -3.39 -9.48 34.87
CA GLY A 83 -3.36 -9.45 33.41
C GLY A 83 -3.68 -10.81 32.80
N THR A 84 -4.33 -10.82 31.64
CA THR A 84 -4.62 -12.07 30.91
C THR A 84 -3.34 -12.66 30.36
N VAL A 85 -3.08 -13.93 30.66
CA VAL A 85 -1.92 -14.65 30.13
C VAL A 85 -2.24 -15.16 28.72
N TYR A 86 -1.31 -14.95 27.78
CA TYR A 86 -1.43 -15.43 26.42
C TYR A 86 -0.50 -16.61 26.15
N ALA A 87 -0.98 -17.57 25.36
CA ALA A 87 -0.20 -18.72 24.92
C ALA A 87 -0.06 -18.72 23.40
N CYS A 88 1.03 -19.30 22.91
CA CYS A 88 1.19 -19.56 21.47
C CYS A 88 0.07 -20.49 20.98
N LYS A 89 -0.54 -20.17 19.84
CA LYS A 89 -1.62 -20.97 19.25
C LYS A 89 -1.18 -22.38 18.84
N GLU A 90 0.06 -22.53 18.38
CA GLU A 90 0.58 -23.80 17.87
C GLU A 90 1.01 -24.76 18.99
N HIS A 91 1.72 -24.22 19.99
CA HIS A 91 2.32 -25.03 21.05
C HIS A 91 1.54 -24.99 22.37
N ASN A 92 0.52 -24.14 22.47
CA ASN A 92 -0.24 -23.85 23.68
C ASN A 92 0.65 -23.52 24.91
N ALA A 93 1.84 -22.97 24.65
CA ALA A 93 2.83 -22.63 25.66
C ALA A 93 2.86 -21.11 25.89
N LYS A 94 2.83 -20.69 27.15
CA LYS A 94 3.13 -19.32 27.57
C LYS A 94 4.57 -18.98 27.15
N ASP A 95 4.77 -17.80 26.58
CA ASP A 95 6.09 -17.29 26.18
C ASP A 95 6.91 -18.30 25.35
N CYS A 96 6.24 -18.94 24.38
CA CYS A 96 6.85 -19.97 23.54
C CYS A 96 8.13 -19.47 22.86
N SER A 97 9.29 -19.93 23.34
CA SER A 97 10.61 -19.53 22.84
C SER A 97 10.87 -19.92 21.38
N ARG A 98 10.10 -20.87 20.82
CA ARG A 98 10.17 -21.26 19.41
C ARG A 98 9.45 -20.26 18.50
N CYS A 99 8.22 -19.88 18.85
CA CYS A 99 7.40 -18.99 18.02
C CYS A 99 7.67 -17.50 18.27
N PHE A 100 8.19 -17.16 19.45
CA PHE A 100 8.38 -15.78 19.93
C PHE A 100 9.86 -15.47 20.23
N ASN A 101 10.77 -16.01 19.41
CA ASN A 101 12.19 -15.67 19.44
C ASN A 101 12.43 -14.31 18.77
N TRP A 102 12.13 -13.22 19.47
CA TRP A 102 12.17 -11.86 18.91
C TRP A 102 13.54 -11.47 18.33
N PRO A 103 14.69 -11.76 18.97
CA PRO A 103 15.99 -11.46 18.37
C PRO A 103 16.21 -12.14 17.02
N GLN A 104 15.75 -13.40 16.88
CA GLN A 104 15.81 -14.12 15.62
C GLN A 104 14.86 -13.52 14.58
N LEU A 105 13.60 -13.26 14.93
CA LEU A 105 12.61 -12.67 14.03
C LEU A 105 13.03 -11.29 13.53
N ILE A 106 13.54 -10.42 14.41
CA ILE A 106 14.06 -9.09 14.04
C ILE A 106 15.27 -9.22 13.12
N ARG A 107 16.17 -10.19 13.38
CA ARG A 107 17.34 -10.43 12.52
C ARG A 107 16.91 -10.94 11.14
N GLU A 108 15.97 -11.88 11.09
CA GLU A 108 15.42 -12.41 9.85
C GLU A 108 14.70 -11.31 9.05
N GLU A 109 13.94 -10.42 9.69
CA GLU A 109 13.35 -9.25 9.01
C GLU A 109 14.41 -8.28 8.49
N LYS A 110 15.49 -8.02 9.25
CA LYS A 110 16.59 -7.18 8.78
C LYS A 110 17.32 -7.79 7.59
N ILE A 111 17.42 -9.13 7.52
CA ILE A 111 17.99 -9.86 6.38
C ILE A 111 17.02 -9.83 5.20
N LYS A 112 15.72 -10.02 5.46
CA LYS A 112 14.61 -9.80 4.52
C LYS A 112 14.33 -8.31 4.30
N LYS A 113 15.36 -7.44 4.31
CA LYS A 113 15.24 -6.11 3.71
C LYS A 113 14.57 -6.32 2.36
N ASP A 114 13.32 -5.85 2.27
CA ASP A 114 12.44 -5.98 1.13
C ASP A 114 13.28 -5.70 -0.11
N LYS A 115 13.73 -6.75 -0.82
CA LYS A 115 14.49 -6.55 -2.05
C LYS A 115 13.58 -6.01 -3.17
N GLY A 116 12.34 -5.62 -2.83
CA GLY A 116 11.24 -5.43 -3.78
C GLY A 116 11.02 -6.68 -4.64
N LYS A 117 11.53 -7.83 -4.22
CA LYS A 117 11.55 -9.05 -5.02
C LYS A 117 10.19 -9.70 -4.87
N VAL A 118 9.43 -9.70 -5.94
CA VAL A 118 8.20 -10.47 -6.07
C VAL A 118 8.61 -11.93 -6.08
N GLU A 119 8.39 -12.67 -4.99
CA GLU A 119 8.84 -14.07 -4.88
C GLU A 119 7.89 -15.05 -5.59
N ASP A 120 6.64 -14.65 -5.81
CA ASP A 120 5.65 -15.48 -6.51
C ASP A 120 5.84 -15.38 -8.03
N ARG A 121 6.17 -16.51 -8.65
CA ARG A 121 6.35 -16.66 -10.09
C ARG A 121 5.09 -16.28 -10.86
N GLU A 122 3.91 -16.69 -10.39
CA GLU A 122 2.64 -16.40 -11.07
C GLU A 122 2.36 -14.90 -11.06
N GLN A 123 2.65 -14.25 -9.93
CA GLN A 123 2.58 -12.79 -9.80
C GLN A 123 3.54 -12.07 -10.75
N ILE A 124 4.81 -12.51 -10.89
CA ILE A 124 5.75 -11.91 -11.85
C ILE A 124 5.21 -12.04 -13.29
N ILE A 125 4.71 -13.22 -13.66
CA ILE A 125 4.15 -13.45 -15.01
C ILE A 125 2.93 -12.56 -15.23
N GLY A 126 2.03 -12.47 -14.26
CA GLY A 126 0.85 -11.61 -14.33
C GLY A 126 1.23 -10.13 -14.49
N LEU A 127 2.21 -9.64 -13.73
CA LEU A 127 2.74 -8.28 -13.88
C LEU A 127 3.33 -8.04 -15.27
N LEU A 128 4.18 -8.95 -15.75
CA LEU A 128 4.78 -8.85 -17.08
C LEU A 128 3.73 -8.85 -18.21
N GLN A 129 2.75 -9.76 -18.14
CA GLN A 129 1.63 -9.79 -19.09
C GLN A 129 0.82 -8.50 -19.05
N SER A 130 0.61 -7.95 -17.87
CA SER A 130 -0.10 -6.68 -17.70
C SER A 130 0.67 -5.49 -18.28
N MET A 131 2.00 -5.56 -18.32
CA MET A 131 2.88 -4.64 -19.05
C MET A 131 2.95 -4.91 -20.56
N GLY A 132 2.16 -5.86 -21.08
CA GLY A 132 2.10 -6.22 -22.50
C GLY A 132 3.17 -7.22 -22.94
N VAL A 133 3.86 -7.89 -22.02
CA VAL A 133 4.82 -8.95 -22.36
C VAL A 133 4.08 -10.25 -22.65
N GLU A 134 4.12 -10.70 -23.89
CA GLU A 134 3.52 -11.97 -24.30
C GLU A 134 4.41 -13.16 -23.92
N PHE A 135 3.79 -14.24 -23.43
CA PHE A 135 4.47 -15.50 -23.14
C PHE A 135 3.83 -16.63 -23.94
N PRO A 136 4.63 -17.53 -24.53
CA PRO A 136 4.09 -18.75 -25.13
C PRO A 136 3.47 -19.65 -24.05
N PRO A 137 2.47 -20.47 -24.40
CA PRO A 137 1.89 -21.44 -23.48
C PRO A 137 2.97 -22.41 -22.97
N GLY A 138 3.06 -22.58 -21.64
CA GLY A 138 4.08 -23.43 -21.01
C GLY A 138 5.45 -22.80 -20.81
N ASN A 139 5.54 -21.46 -20.73
CA ASN A 139 6.73 -20.69 -20.37
C ASN A 139 7.68 -21.43 -19.37
N LYS A 140 8.84 -21.87 -19.88
CA LYS A 140 9.90 -22.54 -19.11
C LYS A 140 11.04 -21.61 -18.67
N LEU A 141 10.85 -20.28 -18.71
CA LEU A 141 11.87 -19.35 -18.22
C LEU A 141 12.11 -19.58 -16.73
N ALA A 142 13.37 -19.59 -16.30
CA ALA A 142 13.69 -19.63 -14.87
C ALA A 142 13.21 -18.36 -14.14
N ASP A 143 12.96 -18.44 -12.84
CA ASP A 143 12.44 -17.30 -12.04
C ASP A 143 13.37 -16.08 -12.13
N ASP A 144 14.68 -16.28 -12.06
CA ASP A 144 15.68 -15.21 -12.24
C ASP A 144 15.63 -14.53 -13.62
N ALA A 145 15.14 -15.23 -14.64
CA ALA A 145 14.96 -14.64 -15.98
C ALA A 145 13.66 -13.82 -16.06
N LEU A 146 12.61 -14.27 -15.37
CA LEU A 146 11.36 -13.52 -15.24
C LEU A 146 11.56 -12.24 -14.44
N GLU A 147 12.26 -12.31 -13.32
CA GLU A 147 12.62 -11.13 -12.52
C GLU A 147 13.41 -10.11 -13.32
N ARG A 148 14.46 -10.55 -14.04
CA ARG A 148 15.24 -9.66 -14.90
C ARG A 148 14.38 -8.97 -15.96
N ARG A 149 13.43 -9.70 -16.57
CA ARG A 149 12.48 -9.11 -17.52
C ARG A 149 11.58 -8.08 -16.84
N LEU A 150 11.09 -8.36 -15.64
CA LEU A 150 10.23 -7.42 -14.90
C LEU A 150 11.02 -6.15 -14.54
N THR A 151 12.24 -6.30 -14.03
CA THR A 151 13.13 -5.17 -13.76
C THR A 151 13.39 -4.35 -15.03
N SER A 152 13.71 -4.99 -16.16
CA SER A 152 13.89 -4.28 -17.44
C SER A 152 12.62 -3.54 -17.85
N ALA A 153 11.45 -4.18 -17.79
CA ALA A 153 10.18 -3.55 -18.16
C ALA A 153 9.86 -2.34 -17.27
N LEU A 154 10.11 -2.45 -15.95
CA LEU A 154 9.95 -1.34 -15.02
C LEU A 154 10.95 -0.21 -15.28
N ASN A 155 12.21 -0.53 -15.53
CA ASN A 155 13.22 0.47 -15.89
C ASN A 155 12.84 1.19 -17.18
N PHE A 156 12.33 0.48 -18.19
CA PHE A 156 11.82 1.10 -19.41
C PHE A 156 10.61 2.00 -19.16
N ALA A 157 9.69 1.59 -18.29
CA ALA A 157 8.54 2.40 -17.90
C ALA A 157 8.94 3.65 -17.10
N GLN A 158 10.04 3.59 -16.35
CA GLN A 158 10.59 4.70 -15.57
C GLN A 158 11.50 5.62 -16.38
N ASP A 159 12.14 5.10 -17.43
CA ASP A 159 13.00 5.86 -18.34
C ASP A 159 12.20 6.67 -19.38
N LEU A 160 11.14 7.32 -18.90
CA LEU A 160 10.32 8.21 -19.70
C LEU A 160 11.15 9.29 -20.45
N PRO A 161 12.25 9.85 -19.90
CA PRO A 161 13.08 10.83 -20.62
C PRO A 161 13.63 10.31 -21.95
N SER A 162 14.01 9.03 -22.03
CA SER A 162 14.54 8.44 -23.27
C SER A 162 13.49 8.30 -24.37
N PHE A 163 12.20 8.25 -24.01
CA PHE A 163 11.10 8.04 -24.96
C PHE A 163 10.26 9.30 -25.22
N SER A 164 10.42 10.34 -24.40
CA SER A 164 9.65 11.58 -24.52
C SER A 164 10.57 12.79 -24.58
N ARG A 165 10.50 13.50 -25.72
CA ARG A 165 11.17 14.81 -25.89
C ARG A 165 10.58 15.91 -25.00
N ILE A 166 9.47 15.63 -24.33
CA ILE A 166 8.72 16.60 -23.52
C ILE A 166 9.27 16.67 -22.08
N LEU A 167 10.23 15.81 -21.72
CA LEU A 167 10.83 15.82 -20.39
C LEU A 167 12.06 16.73 -20.30
N PRO A 168 12.24 17.46 -19.17
CA PRO A 168 11.41 17.44 -17.96
C PRO A 168 10.06 18.16 -18.14
N PHE A 169 8.96 17.47 -17.77
CA PHE A 169 7.60 18.00 -17.90
C PHE A 169 7.33 18.98 -16.76
N LYS A 170 7.06 20.23 -17.12
CA LYS A 170 6.69 21.28 -16.17
C LYS A 170 5.21 21.62 -16.38
N PRO A 171 4.31 21.16 -15.49
CA PRO A 171 2.87 21.39 -15.65
C PRO A 171 2.50 22.86 -15.87
N SER A 172 3.22 23.78 -15.22
CA SER A 172 3.00 25.23 -15.31
C SER A 172 3.26 25.84 -16.70
N GLU A 173 4.01 25.16 -17.57
CA GLU A 173 4.28 25.62 -18.94
C GLU A 173 3.19 25.16 -19.93
N HIS A 174 2.26 24.31 -19.50
CA HIS A 174 1.18 23.80 -20.32
C HIS A 174 -0.17 24.43 -19.95
N PRO A 175 -1.02 24.76 -20.94
CA PRO A 175 -2.34 25.34 -20.67
C PRO A 175 -3.22 24.36 -19.89
N SER A 176 -4.12 24.90 -19.07
CA SER A 176 -5.12 24.06 -18.40
C SER A 176 -5.99 23.37 -19.44
N TRP A 177 -6.37 22.11 -19.18
CA TRP A 177 -7.21 21.34 -20.09
C TRP A 177 -8.51 22.06 -20.43
N LYS A 178 -9.12 22.70 -19.43
CA LYS A 178 -10.38 23.47 -19.58
C LYS A 178 -10.22 24.73 -20.42
N GLU A 179 -9.03 25.31 -20.47
CA GLU A 179 -8.74 26.51 -21.28
C GLU A 179 -8.54 26.15 -22.74
N LYS A 180 -7.80 25.06 -23.01
CA LYS A 180 -7.46 24.64 -24.37
C LYS A 180 -8.57 23.84 -25.05
N HIS A 181 -9.35 23.07 -24.28
CA HIS A 181 -10.35 22.15 -24.81
C HIS A 181 -11.73 22.38 -24.20
N SER A 182 -12.76 22.35 -25.06
CA SER A 182 -14.17 22.35 -24.63
C SER A 182 -14.66 21.00 -24.11
N LYS A 183 -13.88 19.93 -24.36
CA LYS A 183 -14.25 18.55 -24.02
C LYS A 183 -13.92 18.22 -22.56
N PRO A 184 -14.79 17.46 -21.86
CA PRO A 184 -14.49 16.97 -20.52
C PRO A 184 -13.21 16.13 -20.48
N VAL A 185 -12.47 16.20 -19.38
CA VAL A 185 -11.24 15.40 -19.18
C VAL A 185 -11.57 13.91 -19.29
N PHE A 186 -12.73 13.49 -18.77
CA PHE A 186 -13.20 12.10 -18.85
C PHE A 186 -13.25 11.55 -20.28
N GLU A 187 -13.68 12.37 -21.26
CA GLU A 187 -13.76 11.94 -22.65
C GLU A 187 -12.36 11.67 -23.23
N ALA A 188 -11.40 12.54 -22.95
CA ALA A 188 -10.02 12.39 -23.42
C ALA A 188 -9.28 11.23 -22.75
N THR A 189 -9.58 10.96 -21.49
CA THR A 189 -9.02 9.84 -20.73
C THR A 189 -9.61 8.49 -21.15
N ARG A 190 -10.80 8.49 -21.78
CA ARG A 190 -11.46 7.26 -22.24
C ARG A 190 -10.78 6.69 -23.50
N ARG A 191 -9.79 5.82 -23.30
CA ARG A 191 -9.12 5.07 -24.38
C ARG A 191 -9.77 3.71 -24.58
N GLY A 192 -10.77 3.58 -25.46
CA GLY A 192 -11.36 2.25 -25.74
C GLY A 192 -10.38 1.30 -26.45
N ASN A 193 -10.27 0.05 -25.98
CA ASN A 193 -9.68 -1.05 -26.75
C ASN A 193 -10.80 -1.98 -27.25
N LEU A 194 -10.68 -2.48 -28.48
CA LEU A 194 -11.59 -3.48 -29.05
C LEU A 194 -11.68 -4.74 -28.18
N THR A 195 -10.58 -5.18 -27.58
CA THR A 195 -10.56 -6.34 -26.68
C THR A 195 -11.48 -6.13 -25.48
N GLU A 196 -11.41 -4.96 -24.85
CA GLU A 196 -12.25 -4.61 -23.69
C GLU A 196 -13.72 -4.48 -24.12
N ALA A 197 -13.99 -3.87 -25.28
CA ALA A 197 -15.34 -3.77 -25.84
C ALA A 197 -15.94 -5.16 -26.09
N PHE A 198 -15.14 -6.09 -26.63
CA PHE A 198 -15.58 -7.46 -26.89
C PHE A 198 -15.83 -8.25 -25.59
N GLN A 199 -14.94 -8.16 -24.61
CA GLN A 199 -15.11 -8.79 -23.30
C GLN A 199 -16.35 -8.27 -22.56
N ASN A 200 -16.59 -6.96 -22.59
CA ASN A 200 -17.80 -6.36 -22.04
C ASN A 200 -19.06 -6.84 -22.76
N ALA A 201 -19.02 -6.95 -24.10
CA ALA A 201 -20.15 -7.44 -24.87
C ALA A 201 -20.49 -8.91 -24.57
N LEU A 202 -19.47 -9.79 -24.50
CA LEU A 202 -19.64 -11.18 -24.11
C LEU A 202 -20.26 -11.30 -22.71
N SER A 203 -19.79 -10.48 -21.78
CA SER A 203 -20.24 -10.56 -20.39
C SER A 203 -21.66 -10.06 -20.18
N VAL A 204 -22.08 -9.06 -20.96
CA VAL A 204 -23.50 -8.66 -21.03
C VAL A 204 -24.35 -9.81 -21.58
N ARG A 205 -23.86 -10.54 -22.61
CA ARG A 205 -24.56 -11.69 -23.20
C ARG A 205 -24.71 -12.85 -22.20
N GLU A 206 -23.72 -13.04 -21.32
CA GLU A 206 -23.74 -14.04 -20.25
C GLU A 206 -24.54 -13.59 -19.01
N GLY A 207 -25.15 -12.40 -19.02
CA GLY A 207 -25.93 -11.89 -17.88
C GLY A 207 -25.09 -11.40 -16.70
N ARG A 208 -23.76 -11.26 -16.86
CA ARG A 208 -22.84 -10.78 -15.82
C ARG A 208 -22.84 -9.24 -15.64
N GLY A 209 -23.50 -8.50 -16.54
CA GLY A 209 -23.61 -7.04 -16.48
C GLY A 209 -22.52 -6.28 -17.24
N ARG A 210 -22.55 -4.93 -17.17
CA ARG A 210 -21.72 -4.02 -18.00
C ARG A 210 -20.28 -3.79 -17.50
N MET A 211 -19.82 -4.47 -16.46
CA MET A 211 -18.46 -4.35 -15.91
C MET A 211 -18.02 -5.68 -15.30
N SER A 212 -17.72 -6.64 -16.16
CA SER A 212 -17.42 -8.01 -15.73
C SER A 212 -15.95 -8.34 -15.55
N LEU A 213 -15.05 -7.42 -15.93
CA LEU A 213 -13.65 -7.60 -15.57
C LEU A 213 -13.60 -7.58 -14.06
N SER A 214 -13.24 -8.71 -13.47
CA SER A 214 -13.11 -8.78 -12.03
C SER A 214 -12.03 -7.77 -11.66
N LEU A 215 -12.35 -6.88 -10.74
CA LEU A 215 -11.32 -6.04 -10.11
C LEU A 215 -10.19 -6.97 -9.64
N TYR A 216 -8.96 -6.49 -9.73
CA TYR A 216 -7.74 -7.19 -9.32
C TYR A 216 -7.26 -8.31 -10.26
N GLU A 217 -7.91 -8.54 -11.40
CA GLU A 217 -7.36 -9.45 -12.43
C GLU A 217 -6.25 -8.79 -13.25
N ASN A 218 -6.39 -7.50 -13.56
CA ASN A 218 -5.42 -6.77 -14.36
C ASN A 218 -5.19 -5.35 -13.81
N ALA A 219 -4.05 -5.18 -13.15
CA ALA A 219 -3.67 -3.92 -12.51
C ALA A 219 -3.68 -2.71 -13.46
N PHE A 220 -3.40 -2.88 -14.76
CA PHE A 220 -3.42 -1.78 -15.73
C PHE A 220 -4.85 -1.40 -16.13
N ILE A 221 -5.75 -2.37 -16.24
CA ILE A 221 -7.17 -2.11 -16.44
C ILE A 221 -7.73 -1.38 -15.22
N ASP A 222 -7.42 -1.86 -14.02
CA ASP A 222 -7.86 -1.25 -12.76
C ASP A 222 -7.31 0.17 -12.61
N ALA A 223 -6.02 0.37 -12.91
CA ALA A 223 -5.39 1.69 -12.91
C ALA A 223 -6.05 2.63 -13.93
N ARG A 224 -6.33 2.15 -15.14
CA ARG A 224 -7.01 2.95 -16.17
C ARG A 224 -8.43 3.31 -15.74
N GLN A 225 -9.20 2.36 -15.22
CA GLN A 225 -10.54 2.62 -14.69
C GLN A 225 -10.49 3.62 -13.53
N THR A 226 -9.47 3.52 -12.67
CA THR A 226 -9.22 4.48 -11.59
C THR A 226 -8.98 5.88 -12.14
N VAL A 227 -8.07 6.04 -13.11
CA VAL A 227 -7.80 7.35 -13.76
C VAL A 227 -9.04 7.90 -14.47
N MET A 228 -9.85 7.04 -15.10
CA MET A 228 -11.14 7.45 -15.68
C MET A 228 -12.12 7.96 -14.62
N HIS A 229 -12.21 7.30 -13.45
CA HIS A 229 -13.04 7.78 -12.34
C HIS A 229 -12.53 9.10 -11.76
N LEU A 230 -11.21 9.25 -11.61
CA LEU A 230 -10.57 10.51 -11.22
C LEU A 230 -10.93 11.64 -12.19
N ALA A 231 -10.86 11.38 -13.50
CA ALA A 231 -11.24 12.34 -14.54
C ALA A 231 -12.70 12.80 -14.41
N LYS A 232 -13.62 11.83 -14.28
CA LYS A 232 -15.06 12.11 -14.13
C LYS A 232 -15.35 12.91 -12.87
N ASN A 233 -14.70 12.58 -11.76
CA ASN A 233 -14.84 13.30 -10.51
C ASN A 233 -14.30 14.73 -10.63
N TYR A 234 -13.15 14.92 -11.28
CA TYR A 234 -12.59 16.24 -11.54
C TYR A 234 -13.51 17.11 -12.41
N ASP A 235 -14.08 16.55 -13.47
CA ASP A 235 -15.07 17.24 -14.32
C ASP A 235 -16.31 17.67 -13.51
N ASN A 236 -16.74 16.86 -12.53
CA ASN A 236 -17.82 17.17 -11.60
C ASN A 236 -17.43 18.17 -10.48
N GLY A 237 -16.20 18.68 -10.48
CA GLY A 237 -15.70 19.64 -9.48
C GLY A 237 -15.10 19.00 -8.22
N HIS A 238 -14.97 17.67 -8.17
CA HIS A 238 -14.31 16.96 -7.07
C HIS A 238 -12.81 16.84 -7.31
N LYS A 239 -12.01 17.53 -6.50
CA LYS A 239 -10.54 17.52 -6.59
C LYS A 239 -9.86 16.52 -5.66
N VAL A 240 -10.61 15.86 -4.77
CA VAL A 240 -10.10 14.90 -3.79
C VAL A 240 -10.84 13.59 -3.97
N CYS A 241 -10.09 12.50 -4.12
CA CYS A 241 -10.61 11.14 -4.23
C CYS A 241 -9.91 10.26 -3.19
N VAL A 242 -10.66 9.30 -2.64
CA VAL A 242 -10.13 8.31 -1.71
C VAL A 242 -10.37 6.95 -2.32
N LEU A 243 -9.29 6.22 -2.62
CA LEU A 243 -9.34 4.82 -2.99
C LEU A 243 -9.26 4.02 -1.69
N GLN A 244 -10.19 3.10 -1.45
CA GLN A 244 -10.19 2.26 -0.27
C GLN A 244 -10.33 0.80 -0.70
N ASP A 245 -9.70 -0.09 0.04
CA ASP A 245 -9.91 -1.52 -0.11
C ASP A 245 -11.34 -1.90 0.34
N LYS A 246 -11.75 -3.13 0.02
CA LYS A 246 -13.09 -3.64 0.32
C LYS A 246 -13.39 -3.64 1.83
N GLU A 247 -12.37 -3.84 2.65
CA GLU A 247 -12.48 -3.93 4.11
C GLU A 247 -12.24 -2.58 4.82
N GLN A 248 -11.97 -1.51 4.05
CA GLN A 248 -11.66 -0.16 4.54
C GLN A 248 -10.49 -0.11 5.54
N GLN A 249 -9.55 -1.05 5.42
CA GLN A 249 -8.33 -1.09 6.23
C GLN A 249 -7.25 -0.16 5.67
N GLU A 250 -7.25 0.04 4.35
CA GLU A 250 -6.23 0.80 3.64
C GLU A 250 -6.87 1.84 2.72
N ALA A 251 -6.24 3.01 2.62
CA ALA A 251 -6.74 4.09 1.79
C ALA A 251 -5.61 4.88 1.12
N ILE A 252 -5.82 5.22 -0.15
CA ILE A 252 -4.98 6.15 -0.91
C ILE A 252 -5.79 7.43 -1.13
N CYS A 253 -5.33 8.53 -0.54
CA CYS A 253 -5.91 9.85 -0.73
C CYS A 253 -5.20 10.58 -1.87
N ILE A 254 -5.92 10.83 -2.96
CA ILE A 254 -5.40 11.51 -4.16
C ILE A 254 -6.04 12.90 -4.24
N ARG A 255 -5.21 13.94 -4.28
CA ARG A 255 -5.65 15.31 -4.56
C ARG A 255 -5.16 15.73 -5.93
N ILE A 256 -6.10 15.99 -6.83
CA ILE A 256 -5.84 16.56 -8.16
C ILE A 256 -5.72 18.08 -7.98
N LEU A 257 -4.53 18.61 -8.21
CA LEU A 257 -4.28 20.04 -8.17
C LEU A 257 -4.85 20.69 -9.43
N ASP A 258 -4.45 20.17 -10.58
CA ASP A 258 -4.94 20.61 -11.88
C ASP A 258 -4.76 19.54 -12.97
N VAL A 259 -5.36 19.77 -14.14
CA VAL A 259 -5.21 18.95 -15.33
C VAL A 259 -4.77 19.84 -16.49
N HIS A 260 -3.63 19.52 -17.09
CA HIS A 260 -3.02 20.28 -18.18
C HIS A 260 -3.09 19.49 -19.50
N ALA A 261 -3.10 20.20 -20.62
CA ALA A 261 -3.02 19.57 -21.94
C ALA A 261 -1.56 19.32 -22.33
N LEU A 262 -1.15 18.05 -22.38
CA LEU A 262 0.17 17.67 -22.92
C LEU A 262 0.19 17.85 -24.44
N ASP A 263 -0.87 17.39 -25.09
CA ASP A 263 -1.18 17.57 -26.51
C ASP A 263 -2.72 17.73 -26.65
N ASP A 264 -3.26 17.63 -27.87
CA ASP A 264 -4.70 17.82 -28.13
C ASP A 264 -5.60 16.67 -27.65
N LYS A 265 -5.02 15.56 -27.22
CA LYS A 265 -5.70 14.30 -26.88
C LYS A 265 -5.27 13.73 -25.54
N THR A 266 -4.18 14.20 -24.95
CA THR A 266 -3.55 13.61 -23.78
C THR A 266 -3.62 14.57 -22.59
N PRO A 267 -4.56 14.35 -21.64
CA PRO A 267 -4.58 15.10 -20.39
C PRO A 267 -3.44 14.63 -19.47
N CYS A 268 -2.80 15.58 -18.80
CA CYS A 268 -1.80 15.32 -17.77
C CYS A 268 -2.32 15.79 -16.40
N TYR A 269 -2.32 14.89 -15.41
CA TYR A 269 -2.81 15.16 -14.08
C TYR A 269 -1.66 15.63 -13.18
N ALA A 270 -1.75 16.87 -12.70
CA ALA A 270 -0.90 17.32 -11.61
C ALA A 270 -1.58 16.92 -10.29
N SER A 271 -1.04 15.91 -9.61
CA SER A 271 -1.53 15.49 -8.30
C SER A 271 -0.46 15.70 -7.24
N SER A 272 -0.88 16.08 -6.04
CA SER A 272 -0.06 15.90 -4.85
C SER A 272 -0.67 14.78 -4.02
N THR A 273 0.16 13.79 -3.69
CA THR A 273 -0.05 13.05 -2.46
C THR A 273 0.34 14.02 -1.35
N PRO A 274 -0.57 14.36 -0.40
CA PRO A 274 -0.12 15.07 0.78
C PRO A 274 1.06 14.27 1.38
N PRO A 275 2.11 14.94 1.91
CA PRO A 275 3.13 14.24 2.67
C PRO A 275 2.41 13.35 3.67
N ALA A 276 2.92 12.13 3.90
CA ALA A 276 2.35 11.19 4.85
C ALA A 276 2.37 11.84 6.24
N ALA A 277 1.38 12.69 6.52
CA ALA A 277 1.23 13.33 7.80
C ALA A 277 0.98 12.21 8.82
N PRO A 278 1.51 12.32 10.05
CA PRO A 278 1.25 11.34 11.08
C PRO A 278 -0.25 11.09 11.14
N LYS A 279 -0.60 9.81 10.95
CA LYS A 279 -1.92 9.25 10.63
C LYS A 279 -3.01 9.63 11.64
N ARG A 280 -3.38 10.91 11.69
CA ARG A 280 -4.64 11.30 12.29
C ARG A 280 -5.73 10.75 11.38
N PRO A 281 -6.70 9.98 11.89
CA PRO A 281 -7.78 9.46 11.07
C PRO A 281 -8.46 10.65 10.41
N CYS A 282 -8.36 10.71 9.08
CA CYS A 282 -9.13 11.65 8.30
C CYS A 282 -10.60 11.26 8.56
N LYS A 283 -11.31 12.05 9.36
CA LYS A 283 -12.77 11.94 9.48
C LYS A 283 -13.34 12.36 8.14
N ILE A 284 -13.33 11.45 7.17
CA ILE A 284 -13.98 11.64 5.89
C ILE A 284 -15.47 11.71 6.23
N ARG A 285 -16.07 12.89 6.13
CA ARG A 285 -17.53 13.01 6.04
C ARG A 285 -17.92 12.31 4.75
N SER A 286 -18.33 11.04 4.84
CA SER A 286 -18.92 10.35 3.72
C SER A 286 -20.23 11.07 3.39
N THR A 287 -20.23 11.85 2.30
CA THR A 287 -21.48 12.22 1.67
C THR A 287 -22.02 10.97 1.01
N SER A 288 -22.84 10.22 1.75
CA SER A 288 -23.53 9.05 1.23
C SER A 288 -24.44 9.48 0.08
N PHE A 289 -24.07 9.05 -1.12
CA PHE A 289 -24.85 9.26 -2.33
C PHE A 289 -26.08 8.35 -2.26
N LYS A 290 -27.21 8.88 -1.75
CA LYS A 290 -28.51 8.21 -1.92
C LYS A 290 -28.82 8.23 -3.42
N ARG A 291 -28.72 7.08 -4.09
CA ARG A 291 -29.31 6.90 -5.43
C ARG A 291 -30.80 7.20 -5.29
N LYS A 292 -31.27 8.25 -5.96
CA LYS A 292 -32.70 8.45 -6.24
C LYS A 292 -33.11 7.52 -7.36
#